data_AF-A0A455UAX2-F1
#
_entry.id   AF-A0A455UAX2-F1
#
_cell.length_a   1.000
_cell.length_b   1.000
_cell.length_c   1.000
_cell.angle_alpha   90.00
_cell.angle_beta   90.00
_cell.angle_gamma   90.00
#
_symmetry.space_group_name_H-M   'P 1'
#
loop_
_entity.id
_entity.type
_entity.pdbx_description
1 polymer ?
#
loop_
_entity_poly.entity_id
_entity_poly.type
_entity_poly.pdbx_seq_one_letter_code
_entity_poly.pdbx_strand_id
1 'polypeptide(L)'
;MQETTLRQRLAGVLILLGLIAQIIGFTGWLSTAHAVSYLLWAAVVLLWRDIPKRSRVQAGVLIALGAGMLLVARFIYGAEVDWPAMLQGNSFVAAMLVGVSFISLIGKQGNKGATGTRVTGAGGVLRTWLGVHFLGTILNLSTVFMVGDKLARRGPLTTPQLLALNRGLSSAALWSPFFASMGVVIALVPEVEYAQIAVVGFPIAMLSGLLTTLELRRRFDLSEVDGYSLAPRSLLMPVAMAALVMLFHFVLTPALTIVSIITFLLPSVAVLSNLPHGPRFTLRRVHQHSTTRLPAMRGEISLFLAAGL
;
A
#
# COMPACT_ATOMS: atom_id res chain seq x y z
N MET A 1 -21.04 -7.42 6.68
CA MET A 1 -20.38 -6.15 6.33
C MET A 1 -21.10 -5.07 7.10
N GLN A 2 -20.43 -4.34 8.00
CA GLN A 2 -21.05 -3.18 8.65
C GLN A 2 -21.44 -2.16 7.57
N GLU A 3 -22.66 -1.65 7.62
CA GLU A 3 -23.07 -0.56 6.74
C GLU A 3 -22.20 0.67 7.02
N THR A 4 -21.61 1.24 5.97
CA THR A 4 -20.84 2.47 6.11
C THR A 4 -21.78 3.63 6.36
N THR A 5 -21.46 4.44 7.39
CA THR A 5 -22.22 5.63 7.74
C THR A 5 -22.12 6.70 6.65
N LEU A 6 -23.05 7.65 6.60
CA LEU A 6 -23.00 8.76 5.64
C LEU A 6 -21.64 9.51 5.69
N ARG A 7 -21.14 9.76 6.91
CA ARG A 7 -19.83 10.39 7.14
C ARG A 7 -18.69 9.60 6.50
N GLN A 8 -18.69 8.28 6.64
CA GLN A 8 -17.67 7.42 6.06
C GLN A 8 -17.74 7.43 4.53
N ARG A 9 -18.94 7.41 3.95
CA ARG A 9 -19.12 7.50 2.49
C ARG A 9 -18.62 8.83 1.95
N LEU A 10 -18.96 9.94 2.60
CA LEU A 10 -18.48 11.28 2.23
C LEU A 10 -16.95 11.36 2.28
N ALA A 11 -16.34 10.87 3.36
CA ALA A 11 -14.88 10.85 3.46
C ALA A 11 -14.23 9.98 2.36
N GLY A 12 -14.85 8.85 2.01
CA GLY A 12 -14.41 8.03 0.89
C GLY A 12 -14.47 8.73 -0.47
N VAL A 13 -15.51 9.55 -0.70
CA VAL A 13 -15.61 10.41 -1.89
C VAL A 13 -14.54 11.50 -1.88
N LEU A 14 -14.28 12.16 -0.75
CA LEU A 14 -13.20 13.14 -0.63
C LEU A 14 -11.83 12.53 -0.94
N ILE A 15 -11.55 11.32 -0.45
CA ILE A 15 -10.31 10.59 -0.76
C ILE A 15 -10.20 10.30 -2.26
N LEU A 16 -11.30 9.88 -2.90
CA LEU A 16 -11.33 9.67 -4.35
C LEU A 16 -11.08 10.97 -5.12
N LEU A 17 -11.71 12.06 -4.72
CA LEU A 17 -11.51 13.38 -5.33
C LEU A 17 -10.07 13.86 -5.14
N GLY A 18 -9.46 13.61 -3.99
CA GLY A 18 -8.03 13.89 -3.74
C GLY A 18 -7.12 13.12 -4.69
N LEU A 19 -7.39 11.83 -4.93
CA LEU A 19 -6.67 11.04 -5.94
C LEU A 19 -6.84 11.63 -7.35
N ILE A 20 -8.08 11.98 -7.74
CA ILE A 20 -8.34 12.56 -9.07
C ILE A 20 -7.61 13.90 -9.22
N ALA A 21 -7.66 14.76 -8.20
CA ALA A 21 -6.95 16.04 -8.18
C ALA A 21 -5.43 15.84 -8.29
N GLN A 22 -4.87 14.81 -7.65
CA GLN A 22 -3.45 14.48 -7.75
C GLN A 22 -3.10 14.06 -9.19
N ILE A 23 -3.93 13.21 -9.82
CA ILE A 23 -3.71 12.76 -11.20
C ILE A 23 -3.79 13.93 -12.18
N ILE A 24 -4.76 14.84 -12.01
CA ILE A 24 -4.86 16.07 -12.81
C ILE A 24 -3.62 16.94 -12.62
N GLY A 25 -3.10 17.02 -11.39
CA GLY A 25 -1.89 17.79 -11.07
C GLY A 25 -0.66 17.37 -11.86
N PHE A 26 -0.54 16.09 -12.24
CA PHE A 26 0.57 15.61 -13.06
C PHE A 26 0.62 16.20 -14.47
N THR A 27 -0.48 16.80 -14.95
CA THR A 27 -0.49 17.49 -16.25
C THR A 27 0.26 18.82 -16.22
N GLY A 28 0.49 19.39 -15.04
CA GLY A 28 1.09 20.72 -14.87
C GLY A 28 0.18 21.88 -15.27
N TRP A 29 -1.03 21.62 -15.80
CA TRP A 29 -1.94 22.66 -16.27
C TRP A 29 -2.66 23.40 -15.14
N LEU A 30 -2.88 22.72 -14.00
CA LEU A 30 -3.49 23.31 -12.81
C LEU A 30 -2.67 22.96 -11.58
N SER A 31 -2.44 23.94 -10.71
CA SER A 31 -1.89 23.70 -9.37
C SER A 31 -2.97 23.09 -8.48
N THR A 32 -2.96 21.77 -8.36
CA THR A 32 -3.95 21.02 -7.55
C THR A 32 -3.42 20.64 -6.17
N ALA A 33 -2.16 20.97 -5.83
CA ALA A 33 -1.50 20.51 -4.61
C ALA A 33 -2.29 20.85 -3.33
N HIS A 34 -2.77 22.09 -3.19
CA HIS A 34 -3.62 22.47 -2.05
C HIS A 34 -4.95 21.72 -2.04
N ALA A 35 -5.57 21.52 -3.20
CA ALA A 35 -6.84 20.80 -3.29
C ALA A 35 -6.70 19.35 -2.84
N VAL A 36 -5.63 18.66 -3.27
CA VAL A 36 -5.31 17.30 -2.82
C VAL A 36 -5.21 17.25 -1.30
N SER A 37 -4.38 18.12 -0.72
CA SER A 37 -4.16 18.16 0.73
C SER A 37 -5.44 18.43 1.50
N TYR A 38 -6.22 19.44 1.11
CA TYR A 38 -7.47 19.79 1.79
C TYR A 38 -8.51 18.68 1.71
N LEU A 39 -8.65 18.02 0.57
CA LEU A 39 -9.56 16.89 0.40
C LEU A 39 -9.17 15.71 1.31
N LEU A 40 -7.88 15.37 1.36
CA LEU A 40 -7.39 14.25 2.18
C LEU A 40 -7.46 14.58 3.69
N TRP A 41 -7.07 15.77 4.11
CA TRP A 41 -7.19 16.21 5.50
C TRP A 41 -8.64 16.32 5.96
N ALA A 42 -9.54 16.84 5.12
CA ALA A 42 -10.97 16.88 5.41
C ALA A 42 -11.52 15.45 5.62
N ALA A 43 -11.09 14.47 4.81
CA ALA A 43 -11.45 13.08 5.01
C ALA A 43 -10.93 12.53 6.35
N VAL A 44 -9.70 12.88 6.75
CA VAL A 44 -9.13 12.49 8.06
C VAL A 44 -9.92 13.10 9.21
N VAL A 45 -10.30 14.38 9.13
CA VAL A 45 -11.13 15.04 10.15
C VAL A 45 -12.49 14.35 10.28
N LEU A 46 -13.16 14.05 9.16
CA LEU A 46 -14.42 13.31 9.16
C LEU A 46 -14.26 11.90 9.76
N LEU A 47 -13.15 11.22 9.48
CA LEU A 47 -12.91 9.84 9.94
C LEU A 47 -12.20 9.78 11.30
N TRP A 48 -11.86 10.89 11.94
CA TRP A 48 -10.99 10.92 13.12
C TRP A 48 -11.46 9.98 14.24
N ARG A 49 -12.77 9.96 14.49
CA ARG A 49 -13.38 9.10 15.51
C ARG A 49 -13.36 7.61 15.13
N ASP A 50 -13.36 7.31 13.83
CA ASP A 50 -13.34 5.94 13.30
C ASP A 50 -11.92 5.35 13.27
N ILE A 51 -10.87 6.18 13.27
CA ILE A 51 -9.46 5.72 13.22
C ILE A 51 -9.18 4.76 14.40
N PRO A 52 -8.54 3.60 14.16
CA PRO A 52 -8.13 2.68 15.22
C PRO A 52 -7.34 3.41 16.32
N LYS A 53 -7.62 3.11 17.60
CA LYS A 53 -7.07 3.83 18.76
C LYS A 53 -5.55 4.04 18.67
N ARG A 54 -4.80 3.01 18.27
CA ARG A 54 -3.33 3.07 18.12
C ARG A 54 -2.91 4.09 17.06
N SER A 55 -3.42 3.96 15.83
CA SER A 55 -3.13 4.90 14.73
C SER A 55 -3.59 6.32 15.04
N ARG A 56 -4.71 6.49 15.74
CA ARG A 56 -5.23 7.82 16.12
C ARG A 56 -4.32 8.51 17.12
N VAL A 57 -3.81 7.78 18.13
CA VAL A 57 -2.85 8.33 19.09
C VAL A 57 -1.54 8.69 18.38
N GLN A 58 -1.01 7.80 17.53
CA GLN A 58 0.21 8.07 16.75
C GLN A 58 0.06 9.31 15.86
N ALA A 59 -1.04 9.39 15.09
CA ALA A 59 -1.32 10.55 14.24
C ALA A 59 -1.49 11.84 15.08
N GLY A 60 -2.19 11.77 16.21
CA GLY A 60 -2.37 12.93 17.10
C GLY A 60 -1.06 13.43 17.71
N VAL A 61 -0.16 12.51 18.11
CA VAL A 61 1.18 12.86 18.60
C VAL A 61 2.01 13.50 17.50
N LEU A 62 2.02 12.93 16.29
CA LEU A 62 2.74 13.50 15.16
C LEU A 62 2.23 14.90 14.80
N ILE A 63 0.91 15.09 14.74
CA ILE A 63 0.30 16.41 14.50
C ILE A 63 0.71 17.43 15.57
N ALA A 64 0.68 17.02 16.85
CA ALA A 64 1.05 17.91 17.95
C ALA A 64 2.54 18.29 17.90
N LEU A 65 3.41 17.34 17.55
CA LEU A 65 4.84 17.60 17.36
C LEU A 65 5.10 18.53 16.17
N GLY A 66 4.55 18.22 15.00
CA GLY A 66 4.68 19.04 13.80
C GLY A 66 4.18 20.46 14.01
N ALA A 67 2.96 20.61 14.55
CA ALA A 67 2.41 21.92 14.91
C ALA A 67 3.28 22.66 15.94
N GLY A 68 3.80 21.95 16.95
CA GLY A 68 4.73 22.51 17.93
C GLY A 68 6.02 23.03 17.29
N MET A 69 6.61 22.26 16.36
CA MET A 69 7.81 22.65 15.62
C MET A 69 7.55 23.86 14.71
N LEU A 70 6.39 23.94 14.06
CA LEU A 70 5.98 25.09 13.25
C LEU A 70 5.80 26.36 14.09
N LEU A 71 5.20 26.25 15.28
CA LEU A 71 5.06 27.37 16.21
C LEU A 71 6.43 27.84 16.70
N VAL A 72 7.34 26.92 17.05
CA VAL A 72 8.73 27.25 17.41
C VAL A 72 9.44 27.95 16.25
N ALA A 73 9.33 27.44 15.03
CA ALA A 73 9.93 28.06 13.85
C ALA A 73 9.42 29.51 13.65
N ARG A 74 8.10 29.73 13.78
CA ARG A 74 7.50 31.06 13.59
C ARG A 74 7.85 32.04 14.70
N PHE A 75 7.71 31.63 15.97
CA PHE A 75 7.76 32.56 17.10
C PHE A 75 9.14 32.68 17.74
N ILE A 76 9.99 31.65 17.66
CA ILE A 76 11.34 31.68 18.24
C ILE A 76 12.39 32.04 17.18
N TYR A 77 12.29 31.44 15.99
CA TYR A 77 13.26 31.66 14.92
C TYR A 77 12.83 32.73 13.90
N GLY A 78 11.63 33.29 14.03
CA GLY A 78 11.10 34.32 13.14
C GLY A 78 10.87 33.84 11.70
N ALA A 79 10.76 32.53 11.48
CA ALA A 79 10.60 31.97 10.13
C ALA A 79 9.25 32.38 9.51
N GLU A 80 9.25 32.58 8.19
CA GLU A 80 8.03 32.70 7.41
C GLU A 80 7.46 31.30 7.15
N VAL A 81 6.29 31.02 7.73
CA VAL A 81 5.63 29.71 7.60
C VAL A 81 4.50 29.82 6.57
N ASP A 82 4.60 29.06 5.48
CA ASP A 82 3.54 28.88 4.51
C ASP A 82 2.51 27.86 5.02
N TRP A 83 1.52 28.33 5.77
CA TRP A 83 0.50 27.49 6.39
C TRP A 83 -0.25 26.58 5.38
N PRO A 84 -0.69 27.08 4.21
CA PRO A 84 -1.25 26.23 3.16
C PRO A 84 -0.33 25.11 2.67
N ALA A 85 0.99 25.37 2.56
CA ALA A 85 1.95 24.36 2.11
C ALA A 85 2.24 23.28 3.17
N MET A 86 2.12 23.60 4.47
CA MET A 86 2.41 22.63 5.54
C MET A 86 1.51 21.38 5.47
N LEU A 87 0.27 21.52 4.99
CA LEU A 87 -0.65 20.39 4.82
C LEU A 87 -0.32 19.50 3.61
N GLN A 88 0.61 19.91 2.75
CA GLN A 88 1.03 19.16 1.57
C GLN A 88 2.03 18.05 1.86
N GLY A 89 2.65 18.05 3.05
CA GLY A 89 3.58 17.01 3.46
C GLY A 89 2.99 15.61 3.30
N ASN A 90 3.71 14.75 2.56
CA ASN A 90 3.32 13.37 2.26
C ASN A 90 1.94 13.17 1.59
N SER A 91 1.28 14.23 1.10
CA SER A 91 -0.04 14.12 0.43
C SER A 91 0.06 13.26 -0.84
N PHE A 92 1.17 13.35 -1.55
CA PHE A 92 1.46 12.53 -2.74
C PHE A 92 1.60 11.03 -2.38
N VAL A 93 2.20 10.69 -1.23
CA VAL A 93 2.31 9.30 -0.75
C VAL A 93 0.93 8.76 -0.37
N ALA A 94 0.12 9.58 0.32
CA ALA A 94 -1.24 9.23 0.67
C ALA A 94 -2.08 8.99 -0.60
N ALA A 95 -1.97 9.85 -1.61
CA ALA A 95 -2.63 9.66 -2.90
C ALA A 95 -2.14 8.40 -3.63
N MET A 96 -0.83 8.11 -3.59
CA MET A 96 -0.28 6.87 -4.14
C MET A 96 -0.87 5.64 -3.46
N LEU A 97 -0.97 5.60 -2.13
CA LEU A 97 -1.60 4.50 -1.39
C LEU A 97 -3.06 4.29 -1.79
N VAL A 98 -3.80 5.39 -1.95
CA VAL A 98 -5.16 5.36 -2.46
C VAL A 98 -5.18 4.75 -3.87
N GLY A 99 -4.24 5.12 -4.75
CA GLY A 99 -4.08 4.51 -6.07
C GLY A 99 -3.82 3.00 -6.00
N VAL A 100 -2.88 2.56 -5.15
CA VAL A 100 -2.55 1.14 -4.92
C VAL A 100 -3.76 0.32 -4.47
N SER A 101 -4.66 0.91 -3.68
CA SER A 101 -5.86 0.21 -3.20
C SER A 101 -6.77 -0.31 -4.33
N PHE A 102 -6.72 0.30 -5.51
CA PHE A 102 -7.53 -0.09 -6.68
C PHE A 102 -7.14 -1.46 -7.24
N ILE A 103 -5.96 -2.02 -6.91
CA ILE A 103 -5.58 -3.38 -7.30
C ILE A 103 -6.60 -4.42 -6.79
N SER A 104 -7.26 -4.14 -5.66
CA SER A 104 -8.33 -4.99 -5.12
C SER A 104 -9.54 -5.12 -6.07
N LEU A 105 -9.74 -4.19 -7.00
CA LEU A 105 -10.79 -4.25 -8.03
C LEU A 105 -10.46 -5.22 -9.17
N ILE A 106 -9.18 -5.43 -9.45
CA ILE A 106 -8.67 -6.39 -10.44
C ILE A 106 -8.79 -7.82 -9.88
N GLY A 107 -8.55 -7.99 -8.58
CA GLY A 107 -8.25 -9.27 -7.92
C GLY A 107 -9.40 -10.21 -7.55
N LYS A 108 -10.64 -10.05 -8.03
CA LYS A 108 -11.74 -11.00 -7.71
C LYS A 108 -11.70 -12.32 -8.51
N GLN A 109 -10.52 -12.81 -8.89
CA GLN A 109 -10.35 -14.12 -9.55
C GLN A 109 -9.69 -15.19 -8.66
N GLY A 110 -9.72 -15.03 -7.33
CA GLY A 110 -9.06 -15.95 -6.39
C GLY A 110 -9.90 -17.08 -5.80
N ASN A 111 -11.15 -17.27 -6.23
CA ASN A 111 -12.06 -18.26 -5.61
C ASN A 111 -12.20 -19.59 -6.35
N LYS A 112 -11.41 -19.80 -7.42
CA LYS A 112 -11.22 -21.16 -7.94
C LYS A 112 -10.11 -21.80 -7.12
N GLY A 113 -10.50 -22.68 -6.20
CA GLY A 113 -9.61 -23.37 -5.28
C GLY A 113 -8.40 -23.91 -6.04
N ALA A 114 -7.21 -23.37 -5.75
CA ALA A 114 -5.99 -24.00 -6.19
C ALA A 114 -5.95 -25.35 -5.47
N THR A 115 -6.26 -26.41 -6.21
CA THR A 115 -5.99 -27.81 -5.87
C THR A 115 -4.48 -28.01 -5.85
N GLY A 116 -3.81 -27.37 -4.88
CA GLY A 116 -2.39 -27.52 -4.63
C GLY A 116 -2.16 -28.68 -3.69
N THR A 117 -1.22 -29.55 -4.02
CA THR A 117 -0.68 -30.56 -3.11
C THR A 117 -0.26 -29.90 -1.80
N ARG A 118 -0.57 -30.54 -0.67
CA ARG A 118 -0.15 -30.09 0.66
C ARG A 118 1.38 -29.93 0.68
N VAL A 119 1.86 -28.73 0.99
CA VAL A 119 3.30 -28.46 1.15
C VAL A 119 3.53 -28.24 2.64
N THR A 120 4.37 -29.06 3.27
CA THR A 120 4.73 -28.93 4.69
C THR A 120 6.23 -28.72 4.85
N GLY A 121 6.71 -28.56 6.09
CA GLY A 121 8.13 -28.45 6.38
C GLY A 121 8.73 -27.10 6.00
N ALA A 122 10.07 -27.09 5.93
CA ALA A 122 10.84 -25.90 5.52
C ALA A 122 10.46 -25.42 4.10
N GLY A 123 10.11 -26.34 3.19
CA GLY A 123 9.60 -25.99 1.87
C GLY A 123 8.26 -25.26 1.92
N GLY A 124 7.37 -25.65 2.84
CA GLY A 124 6.11 -24.96 3.09
C GLY A 124 6.31 -23.55 3.66
N VAL A 125 7.24 -23.40 4.62
CA VAL A 125 7.63 -22.09 5.17
C VAL A 125 8.21 -21.18 4.09
N LEU A 126 9.14 -21.67 3.27
CA LEU A 126 9.75 -20.89 2.19
C LEU A 126 8.71 -20.44 1.16
N ARG A 127 7.80 -21.32 0.74
CA ARG A 127 6.73 -20.95 -0.21
C ARG A 127 5.73 -19.97 0.39
N THR A 128 5.46 -20.08 1.69
CA THR A 128 4.66 -19.08 2.43
C THR A 128 5.35 -17.73 2.40
N TRP A 129 6.64 -17.70 2.75
CA TRP A 129 7.43 -16.48 2.72
C TRP A 129 7.50 -15.89 1.32
N LEU A 130 7.86 -16.67 0.29
CA LEU A 130 7.92 -16.23 -1.11
C LEU A 130 6.56 -15.69 -1.55
N GLY A 131 5.49 -16.36 -1.13
CA GLY A 131 4.15 -15.99 -1.53
C GLY A 131 3.74 -14.66 -0.94
N VAL A 132 4.03 -14.46 0.35
CA VAL A 132 3.78 -13.17 0.98
C VAL A 132 4.73 -12.10 0.47
N HIS A 133 6.00 -12.42 0.23
CA HIS A 133 6.98 -11.49 -0.30
C HIS A 133 6.55 -10.94 -1.67
N PHE A 134 6.38 -11.83 -2.67
CA PHE A 134 6.08 -11.38 -4.02
C PHE A 134 4.66 -10.83 -4.18
N LEU A 135 3.63 -11.45 -3.58
CA LEU A 135 2.28 -10.87 -3.62
C LEU A 135 2.22 -9.57 -2.80
N GLY A 136 2.93 -9.52 -1.68
CA GLY A 136 3.03 -8.37 -0.78
C GLY A 136 3.75 -7.18 -1.37
N THR A 137 4.64 -7.36 -2.37
CA THR A 137 5.23 -6.24 -3.12
C THR A 137 4.16 -5.28 -3.61
N ILE A 138 2.98 -5.76 -3.98
CA ILE A 138 1.92 -4.98 -4.62
C ILE A 138 0.66 -4.91 -3.77
N LEU A 139 0.24 -6.04 -3.17
CA LEU A 139 -0.98 -6.12 -2.37
C LEU A 139 -0.74 -5.73 -0.89
N ASN A 140 0.52 -5.55 -0.47
CA ASN A 140 0.92 -5.14 0.88
C ASN A 140 0.24 -6.01 1.97
N LEU A 141 -0.28 -5.42 3.06
CA LEU A 141 -0.89 -6.13 4.18
C LEU A 141 -2.07 -7.03 3.79
N SER A 142 -2.78 -6.72 2.69
CA SER A 142 -3.83 -7.58 2.17
C SER A 142 -3.33 -8.98 1.78
N THR A 143 -2.04 -9.12 1.44
CA THR A 143 -1.43 -10.44 1.22
C THR A 143 -1.35 -11.26 2.49
N VAL A 144 -0.97 -10.65 3.61
CA VAL A 144 -0.86 -11.35 4.90
C VAL A 144 -2.22 -11.91 5.31
N PHE A 145 -3.28 -11.11 5.17
CA PHE A 145 -4.64 -11.59 5.44
C PHE A 145 -5.06 -12.67 4.44
N MET A 146 -4.84 -12.48 3.13
CA MET A 146 -5.23 -13.45 2.12
C MET A 146 -4.54 -14.81 2.29
N VAL A 147 -3.23 -14.82 2.54
CA VAL A 147 -2.44 -16.05 2.73
C VAL A 147 -2.71 -16.63 4.12
N GLY A 148 -2.78 -15.77 5.14
CA GLY A 148 -3.11 -16.14 6.52
C GLY A 148 -4.49 -16.80 6.63
N ASP A 149 -5.53 -16.22 6.04
CA ASP A 149 -6.88 -16.80 6.03
C ASP A 149 -6.90 -18.17 5.34
N LYS A 150 -6.11 -18.37 4.29
CA LYS A 150 -6.02 -19.66 3.60
C LYS A 150 -5.32 -20.72 4.46
N LEU A 151 -4.27 -20.34 5.18
CA LEU A 151 -3.59 -21.23 6.13
C LEU A 151 -4.49 -21.53 7.33
N ALA A 152 -5.20 -20.53 7.84
CA ALA A 152 -6.09 -20.64 8.99
C ALA A 152 -7.31 -21.55 8.76
N ARG A 153 -7.67 -21.85 7.50
CA ARG A 153 -8.71 -22.82 7.16
C ARG A 153 -8.40 -24.25 7.64
N ARG A 154 -7.13 -24.56 7.91
CA ARG A 154 -6.68 -25.88 8.37
C ARG A 154 -6.47 -25.96 9.88
N GLY A 155 -6.66 -24.85 10.59
CA GLY A 155 -6.43 -24.72 12.03
C GLY A 155 -5.84 -23.36 12.38
N PRO A 156 -5.72 -23.02 13.68
CA PRO A 156 -5.07 -21.79 14.12
C PRO A 156 -3.65 -21.64 13.55
N LEU A 157 -3.26 -20.41 13.21
CA LEU A 157 -1.92 -20.16 12.68
C LEU A 157 -0.85 -20.47 13.73
N THR A 158 0.11 -21.31 13.36
CA THR A 158 1.26 -21.64 14.19
C THR A 158 2.28 -20.50 14.19
N THR A 159 3.15 -20.45 15.21
CA THR A 159 4.22 -19.45 15.30
C THR A 159 5.11 -19.40 14.05
N PRO A 160 5.58 -20.53 13.45
CA PRO A 160 6.35 -20.49 12.21
C PRO A 160 5.59 -19.86 11.03
N GLN A 161 4.29 -20.11 10.91
CA GLN A 161 3.46 -19.49 9.87
C GLN A 161 3.33 -17.97 10.09
N LEU A 162 3.06 -17.53 11.32
CA LEU A 162 3.00 -16.11 11.65
C LEU A 162 4.32 -15.39 11.36
N LEU A 163 5.45 -16.01 11.71
CA LEU A 163 6.78 -15.49 11.41
C LEU A 163 7.05 -15.44 9.90
N ALA A 164 6.71 -16.48 9.16
CA ALA A 164 6.87 -16.52 7.70
C ALA A 164 6.01 -15.44 6.99
N LEU A 165 4.77 -15.26 7.42
CA LEU A 165 3.87 -14.23 6.92
C LEU A 165 4.43 -12.83 7.18
N ASN A 166 4.77 -12.53 8.44
CA ASN A 166 5.22 -11.19 8.83
C ASN A 166 6.57 -10.84 8.20
N ARG A 167 7.55 -11.74 8.27
CA ARG A 167 8.87 -11.53 7.65
C ARG A 167 8.82 -11.50 6.12
N GLY A 168 7.90 -12.25 5.52
CA GLY A 168 7.61 -12.18 4.08
C GLY A 168 7.15 -10.79 3.66
N LEU A 169 6.20 -10.19 4.38
CA LEU A 169 5.73 -8.85 4.08
C LEU A 169 6.81 -7.79 4.34
N SER A 170 7.48 -7.86 5.50
CA SER A 170 8.50 -6.86 5.88
C SER A 170 9.67 -6.82 4.90
N SER A 171 10.11 -7.97 4.40
CA SER A 171 11.19 -8.04 3.41
C SER A 171 10.80 -7.47 2.04
N ALA A 172 9.52 -7.47 1.68
CA ALA A 172 9.05 -6.86 0.43
C ALA A 172 9.25 -5.33 0.42
N ALA A 173 9.18 -4.69 1.59
CA ALA A 173 9.38 -3.25 1.73
C ALA A 173 10.83 -2.80 1.43
N LEU A 174 11.80 -3.72 1.41
CA LEU A 174 13.21 -3.41 1.18
C LEU A 174 13.51 -2.97 -0.26
N TRP A 175 12.63 -3.32 -1.21
CA TRP A 175 12.89 -3.05 -2.63
C TRP A 175 11.63 -2.69 -3.42
N SER A 176 10.43 -2.99 -2.93
CA SER A 176 9.21 -2.76 -3.72
C SER A 176 8.87 -1.27 -3.83
N PRO A 177 8.62 -0.76 -5.04
CA PRO A 177 8.26 0.64 -5.27
C PRO A 177 6.81 0.96 -4.88
N PHE A 178 5.97 -0.04 -4.64
CA PHE A 178 4.57 0.15 -4.28
C PHE A 178 4.36 0.35 -2.77
N PHE A 179 5.43 0.26 -1.97
CA PHE A 179 5.37 0.61 -0.57
C PHE A 179 5.46 2.13 -0.39
N ALA A 180 4.62 2.66 0.49
CA ALA A 180 4.65 4.08 0.84
C ALA A 180 5.99 4.54 1.39
N SER A 181 6.73 3.67 2.09
CA SER A 181 8.10 3.96 2.52
C SER A 181 9.03 4.26 1.35
N MET A 182 8.91 3.53 0.23
CA MET A 182 9.70 3.82 -0.98
C MET A 182 9.30 5.16 -1.58
N GLY A 183 7.99 5.47 -1.59
CA GLY A 183 7.51 6.77 -2.05
C GLY A 183 8.09 7.94 -1.25
N VAL A 184 8.21 7.79 0.08
CA VAL A 184 8.88 8.77 0.95
C VAL A 184 10.37 8.87 0.62
N VAL A 185 11.09 7.75 0.47
CA VAL A 185 12.53 7.73 0.15
C VAL A 185 12.81 8.47 -1.16
N ILE A 186 12.06 8.18 -2.22
CA ILE A 186 12.23 8.83 -3.53
C ILE A 186 11.93 10.32 -3.46
N ALA A 187 10.97 10.75 -2.65
CA ALA A 187 10.64 12.17 -2.52
C ALA A 187 11.64 12.96 -1.67
N LEU A 188 12.25 12.33 -0.67
CA LEU A 188 13.26 12.96 0.18
C LEU A 188 14.66 12.95 -0.45
N VAL A 189 14.93 12.00 -1.35
CA VAL A 189 16.21 11.87 -2.06
C VAL A 189 15.94 11.74 -3.55
N PRO A 190 15.64 12.86 -4.25
CA PRO A 190 15.27 12.83 -5.67
C PRO A 190 16.36 12.25 -6.59
N GLU A 191 17.63 12.34 -6.17
CA GLU A 191 18.78 11.81 -6.90
C GLU A 191 18.91 10.29 -6.79
N VAL A 192 18.14 9.64 -5.91
CA VAL A 192 18.23 8.19 -5.75
C VAL A 192 17.61 7.48 -6.95
N GLU A 193 18.41 6.68 -7.62
CA GLU A 193 17.91 5.82 -8.67
C GLU A 193 17.27 4.58 -8.04
N TYR A 194 15.98 4.35 -8.34
CA TYR A 194 15.27 3.16 -7.87
C TYR A 194 16.01 1.85 -8.22
N ALA A 195 16.69 1.81 -9.38
CA ALA A 195 17.47 0.66 -9.80
C ALA A 195 18.56 0.28 -8.77
N GLN A 196 19.24 1.27 -8.17
CA GLN A 196 20.25 1.03 -7.13
C GLN A 196 19.63 0.44 -5.87
N ILE A 197 18.47 0.98 -5.45
CA ILE A 197 17.72 0.45 -4.31
C ILE A 197 17.28 -1.00 -4.60
N ALA A 198 16.78 -1.29 -5.80
CA ALA A 198 16.31 -2.62 -6.17
C ALA A 198 17.47 -3.63 -6.21
N VAL A 199 18.62 -3.27 -6.79
CA VAL A 199 19.80 -4.14 -6.90
C VAL A 199 20.38 -4.50 -5.55
N VAL A 200 20.29 -3.63 -4.54
CA VAL A 200 20.77 -3.92 -3.18
C VAL A 200 19.67 -4.55 -2.32
N GLY A 201 18.47 -3.97 -2.34
CA GLY A 201 17.34 -4.35 -1.50
C GLY A 201 16.77 -5.73 -1.84
N PHE A 202 16.70 -6.11 -3.12
CA PHE A 202 16.17 -7.41 -3.53
C PHE A 202 17.05 -8.57 -3.04
N PRO A 203 18.38 -8.58 -3.25
CA PRO A 203 19.26 -9.60 -2.66
C PRO A 203 19.18 -9.67 -1.13
N ILE A 204 19.15 -8.53 -0.43
CA ILE A 204 18.99 -8.51 1.03
C ILE A 204 17.66 -9.14 1.43
N ALA A 205 16.58 -8.84 0.71
CA ALA A 205 15.29 -9.45 0.95
C ALA A 205 15.32 -10.97 0.73
N MET A 206 15.96 -11.45 -0.34
CA MET A 206 16.11 -12.89 -0.60
C MET A 206 16.95 -13.58 0.49
N LEU A 207 18.05 -12.95 0.93
CA LEU A 207 18.85 -13.42 2.06
C LEU A 207 18.03 -13.48 3.35
N SER A 208 17.17 -12.49 3.62
CA SER A 208 16.28 -12.51 4.78
C SER A 208 15.29 -13.68 4.76
N GLY A 209 14.80 -14.06 3.57
CA GLY A 209 13.92 -15.22 3.38
C GLY A 209 14.66 -16.55 3.58
N LEU A 210 15.88 -16.65 3.07
CA LEU A 210 16.77 -17.79 3.29
C LEU A 210 17.08 -17.95 4.79
N LEU A 211 17.53 -16.89 5.46
CA LEU A 211 17.82 -16.89 6.88
C LEU A 211 16.59 -17.24 7.71
N THR A 212 15.42 -16.69 7.37
CA THR A 212 14.15 -17.03 8.02
C THR A 212 13.85 -18.52 7.90
N THR A 213 14.01 -19.09 6.72
CA THR A 213 13.73 -20.52 6.49
C THR A 213 14.70 -21.41 7.26
N LEU A 214 15.99 -21.06 7.28
CA LEU A 214 17.03 -21.81 8.01
C LEU A 214 16.86 -21.71 9.53
N GLU A 215 16.57 -20.51 10.06
CA GLU A 215 16.28 -20.30 11.49
C GLU A 215 15.06 -21.11 11.92
N LEU A 216 13.95 -21.02 11.19
CA LEU A 216 12.71 -21.70 11.55
C LEU A 216 12.85 -23.22 11.50
N ARG A 217 13.62 -23.75 10.54
CA ARG A 217 13.94 -25.18 10.47
C ARG A 217 14.74 -25.67 11.68
N ARG A 218 15.60 -24.83 12.25
CA ARG A 218 16.40 -25.18 13.45
C ARG A 218 15.63 -25.01 14.75
N ARG A 219 14.72 -24.04 14.81
CA ARG A 219 14.03 -23.63 16.04
C ARG A 219 12.73 -24.38 16.31
N PHE A 220 12.07 -24.89 15.27
CA PHE A 220 10.76 -25.52 15.38
C PHE A 220 10.73 -26.86 14.64
N ASP A 221 9.90 -27.80 15.11
CA ASP A 221 9.51 -28.96 14.31
C ASP A 221 8.53 -28.50 13.22
N LEU A 222 8.96 -28.61 11.97
CA LEU A 222 8.19 -28.15 10.81
C LEU A 222 7.45 -29.29 10.08
N SER A 223 7.63 -30.54 10.49
CA SER A 223 7.13 -31.74 9.78
C SER A 223 5.63 -31.64 9.45
N GLU A 224 4.83 -31.15 10.40
CA GLU A 224 3.39 -30.96 10.27
C GLU A 224 2.97 -29.52 9.95
N VAL A 225 3.91 -28.58 9.83
CA VAL A 225 3.61 -27.16 9.57
C VAL A 225 3.22 -26.97 8.10
N ASP A 226 1.96 -26.64 7.88
CA ASP A 226 1.41 -26.34 6.56
C ASP A 226 1.97 -25.03 5.97
N GLY A 227 2.29 -25.06 4.68
CA GLY A 227 2.72 -23.91 3.90
C GLY A 227 1.72 -23.50 2.84
N TYR A 228 1.85 -22.26 2.37
CA TYR A 228 1.08 -21.73 1.26
C TYR A 228 1.60 -22.28 -0.07
N SER A 229 0.70 -22.85 -0.87
CA SER A 229 1.02 -23.25 -2.24
C SER A 229 0.89 -22.04 -3.18
N LEU A 230 2.03 -21.54 -3.64
CA LEU A 230 2.10 -20.51 -4.67
C LEU A 230 1.80 -21.13 -6.04
N ALA A 231 0.63 -20.84 -6.60
CA ALA A 231 0.39 -21.08 -8.01
C ALA A 231 1.08 -19.98 -8.83
N PRO A 232 1.91 -20.30 -9.85
CA PRO A 232 2.57 -19.28 -10.68
C PRO A 232 1.58 -18.28 -11.30
N ARG A 233 0.37 -18.73 -11.65
CA ARG A 233 -0.70 -17.86 -12.15
C ARG A 233 -1.11 -16.76 -11.17
N SER A 234 -0.96 -16.98 -9.86
CA SER A 234 -1.25 -15.95 -8.85
C SER A 234 -0.22 -14.83 -8.83
N LEU A 235 1.00 -15.06 -9.34
CA LEU A 235 2.05 -14.05 -9.46
C LEU A 235 1.94 -13.23 -10.76
N LEU A 236 1.16 -13.69 -11.73
CA LEU A 236 1.04 -13.03 -13.03
C LEU A 236 0.58 -11.57 -12.90
N MET A 237 -0.45 -11.31 -12.09
CA MET A 237 -0.99 -9.95 -11.94
C MET A 237 0.02 -9.01 -11.25
N PRO A 238 0.64 -9.37 -10.11
CA PRO A 238 1.72 -8.57 -9.54
C PRO A 238 2.89 -8.32 -10.49
N VAL A 239 3.41 -9.37 -11.13
CA VAL A 239 4.56 -9.25 -12.04
C VAL A 239 4.21 -8.38 -13.26
N ALA A 240 3.04 -8.58 -13.87
CA ALA A 240 2.60 -7.77 -15.00
C ALA A 240 2.44 -6.30 -14.62
N MET A 241 1.92 -6.00 -13.41
CA MET A 241 1.78 -4.64 -12.95
C MET A 241 3.14 -3.97 -12.68
N ALA A 242 4.06 -4.68 -12.03
CA ALA A 242 5.43 -4.20 -11.83
C ALA A 242 6.12 -3.94 -13.18
N ALA A 243 6.02 -4.87 -14.13
CA ALA A 243 6.58 -4.71 -15.47
C ALA A 243 5.96 -3.51 -16.21
N LEU A 244 4.65 -3.29 -16.08
CA LEU A 244 3.98 -2.15 -16.68
C LEU A 244 4.45 -0.82 -16.07
N VAL A 245 4.59 -0.74 -14.74
CA VAL A 245 5.16 0.44 -14.07
C VAL A 245 6.59 0.70 -14.55
N MET A 246 7.43 -0.34 -14.64
CA MET A 246 8.80 -0.21 -15.14
C MET A 246 8.84 0.22 -16.62
N LEU A 247 7.93 -0.29 -17.45
CA LEU A 247 7.81 0.13 -18.85
C LEU A 247 7.47 1.62 -18.95
N PHE A 248 6.54 2.11 -18.13
CA PHE A 248 6.23 3.53 -18.08
C PHE A 248 7.43 4.34 -17.59
N HIS A 249 8.12 3.88 -16.55
CA HIS A 249 9.22 4.63 -15.96
C HIS A 249 10.46 4.69 -16.86
N PHE A 250 10.84 3.60 -17.52
CA PHE A 250 12.07 3.57 -18.31
C PHE A 250 11.88 3.87 -19.79
N VAL A 251 10.67 3.68 -20.35
CA VAL A 251 10.45 3.76 -21.81
C VAL A 251 9.43 4.83 -22.17
N LEU A 252 8.21 4.78 -21.61
CA LEU A 252 7.10 5.62 -22.10
C LEU A 252 7.11 7.04 -21.53
N THR A 253 7.42 7.18 -20.24
CA THR A 253 7.38 8.45 -19.51
C THR A 253 8.56 8.59 -18.55
N PRO A 254 9.82 8.70 -19.05
CA PRO A 254 11.01 8.80 -18.19
C PRO A 254 11.02 9.99 -17.23
N ALA A 255 10.28 11.05 -17.56
CA ALA A 255 10.15 12.24 -16.70
C ALA A 255 9.25 12.00 -15.47
N LEU A 256 8.41 10.96 -15.47
CA LEU A 256 7.52 10.66 -14.34
C LEU A 256 8.22 9.75 -13.35
N THR A 257 8.14 10.15 -12.07
CA THR A 257 8.59 9.29 -10.97
C THR A 257 7.73 8.03 -10.90
N ILE A 258 8.31 6.95 -10.37
CA ILE A 258 7.60 5.68 -10.16
C ILE A 258 6.33 5.90 -9.30
N VAL A 259 6.41 6.78 -8.31
CA VAL A 259 5.29 7.14 -7.44
C VAL A 259 4.14 7.78 -8.24
N SER A 260 4.45 8.73 -9.12
CA SER A 260 3.46 9.35 -9.99
C SER A 260 2.81 8.32 -10.92
N ILE A 261 3.64 7.44 -11.52
CA ILE A 261 3.17 6.35 -12.39
C ILE A 261 2.20 5.44 -11.65
N ILE A 262 2.58 4.94 -10.47
CA ILE A 262 1.74 4.08 -9.64
C ILE A 262 0.40 4.77 -9.30
N THR A 263 0.45 6.06 -8.97
CA THR A 263 -0.72 6.85 -8.55
C THR A 263 -1.81 6.89 -9.62
N PHE A 264 -1.47 7.05 -10.90
CA PHE A 264 -2.48 7.07 -11.97
C PHE A 264 -2.70 5.70 -12.63
N LEU A 265 -1.63 4.91 -12.82
CA LEU A 265 -1.67 3.70 -13.63
C LEU A 265 -2.48 2.60 -12.96
N LEU A 266 -2.37 2.44 -11.63
CA LEU A 266 -3.09 1.38 -10.92
C LEU A 266 -4.62 1.59 -10.94
N PRO A 267 -5.16 2.77 -10.61
CA PRO A 267 -6.58 3.08 -10.85
C PRO A 267 -6.99 2.88 -12.30
N SER A 268 -6.20 3.36 -13.27
CA SER A 268 -6.54 3.25 -14.69
C SER A 268 -6.63 1.79 -15.15
N VAL A 269 -5.66 0.95 -14.82
CA VAL A 269 -5.69 -0.48 -15.16
C VAL A 269 -6.86 -1.17 -14.45
N ALA A 270 -7.16 -0.80 -13.19
CA ALA A 270 -8.29 -1.34 -12.47
C ALA A 270 -9.64 -0.98 -13.13
N VAL A 271 -9.81 0.26 -13.58
CA VAL A 271 -11.02 0.69 -14.32
C VAL A 271 -11.10 -0.01 -15.67
N LEU A 272 -10.02 0.01 -16.46
CA LEU A 272 -9.96 -0.59 -17.80
C LEU A 272 -10.22 -2.09 -17.79
N SER A 273 -9.68 -2.83 -16.81
CA SER A 273 -9.91 -4.27 -16.67
C SER A 273 -11.34 -4.65 -16.28
N ASN A 274 -12.09 -3.73 -15.67
CA ASN A 274 -13.51 -3.95 -15.34
C ASN A 274 -14.45 -3.52 -16.48
N LEU A 275 -14.00 -2.64 -17.39
CA LEU A 275 -14.80 -2.07 -18.48
C LEU A 275 -15.43 -3.11 -19.43
N PRO A 276 -14.79 -4.25 -19.77
CA PRO A 276 -15.41 -5.31 -20.58
C PRO A 276 -16.68 -5.91 -19.97
N HIS A 277 -16.88 -5.79 -18.65
CA HIS A 277 -18.09 -6.23 -17.95
C HIS A 277 -19.21 -5.18 -17.98
N GLY A 278 -18.98 -4.04 -18.64
CA GLY A 278 -19.91 -2.93 -18.83
C GLY A 278 -19.63 -1.70 -17.97
N PRO A 279 -20.01 -0.49 -18.44
CA PRO A 279 -19.73 0.76 -17.74
C PRO A 279 -20.48 0.87 -16.40
N ARG A 280 -21.74 0.40 -16.36
CA ARG A 280 -22.53 0.37 -15.11
C ARG A 280 -21.92 -0.53 -14.04
N PHE A 281 -21.37 -1.68 -14.47
CA PHE A 281 -20.67 -2.60 -13.57
C PHE A 281 -19.41 -1.95 -13.01
N THR A 282 -18.60 -1.34 -13.88
CA THR A 282 -17.36 -0.65 -13.51
C THR A 282 -17.63 0.50 -12.54
N LEU A 283 -18.63 1.34 -12.83
CA LEU A 283 -19.03 2.44 -11.96
C LEU A 283 -19.49 1.93 -10.59
N ARG A 284 -20.29 0.85 -10.54
CA ARG A 284 -20.71 0.23 -9.28
C ARG A 284 -19.51 -0.28 -8.48
N ARG A 285 -18.50 -0.85 -9.13
CA ARG A 285 -17.27 -1.35 -8.49
C ARG A 285 -16.43 -0.22 -7.93
N VAL A 286 -16.24 0.87 -8.67
CA VAL A 286 -15.54 2.07 -8.21
C VAL A 286 -16.32 2.72 -7.05
N HIS A 287 -17.62 2.92 -7.20
CA HIS A 287 -18.47 3.46 -6.13
C HIS A 287 -18.39 2.61 -4.85
N GLN A 288 -18.47 1.29 -4.97
CA GLN A 288 -18.31 0.38 -3.82
C GLN A 288 -16.93 0.53 -3.17
N HIS A 289 -15.85 0.59 -3.98
CA HIS A 289 -14.50 0.81 -3.48
C HIS A 289 -14.38 2.13 -2.73
N SER A 290 -14.89 3.22 -3.31
CA SER A 290 -14.87 4.56 -2.72
C SER A 290 -15.67 4.65 -1.43
N THR A 291 -16.81 3.97 -1.33
CA THR A 291 -17.69 4.06 -0.16
C THR A 291 -17.41 3.04 0.93
N THR A 292 -16.56 2.03 0.67
CA THR A 292 -16.26 0.96 1.64
C THR A 292 -14.77 0.80 1.93
N ARG A 293 -13.93 0.75 0.89
CA ARG A 293 -12.51 0.45 1.03
C ARG A 293 -11.67 1.69 1.32
N LEU A 294 -11.90 2.80 0.64
CA LEU A 294 -11.14 4.04 0.90
C LEU A 294 -11.31 4.54 2.35
N PRO A 295 -12.51 4.55 2.96
CA PRO A 295 -12.68 4.93 4.37
C PRO A 295 -12.05 3.91 5.35
N ALA A 296 -11.81 2.67 4.90
CA ALA A 296 -11.12 1.67 5.71
C ALA A 296 -9.63 1.98 5.87
N MET A 297 -9.03 2.71 4.92
CA MET A 297 -7.62 3.13 4.93
C MET A 297 -7.34 4.36 5.81
N ARG A 298 -8.34 4.85 6.54
CA ARG A 298 -8.25 6.05 7.41
C ARG A 298 -7.03 6.09 8.33
N GLY A 299 -6.60 4.94 8.88
CA GLY A 299 -5.43 4.87 9.75
C GLY A 299 -4.14 5.16 9.00
N GLU A 300 -3.96 4.53 7.84
CA GLU A 300 -2.78 4.72 6.98
C GLU A 300 -2.72 6.16 6.46
N ILE A 301 -3.83 6.65 5.88
CA ILE A 301 -3.92 8.02 5.35
C ILE A 301 -3.62 9.04 6.45
N SER A 302 -4.22 8.89 7.64
CA SER A 302 -3.97 9.83 8.75
C SER A 302 -2.52 9.85 9.21
N LEU A 303 -1.84 8.70 9.22
CA LEU A 303 -0.45 8.60 9.67
C LEU A 303 0.50 9.25 8.68
N PHE A 304 0.30 9.04 7.37
CA PHE A 304 1.16 9.66 6.36
C PHE A 304 1.01 11.18 6.34
N LEU A 305 -0.23 11.69 6.36
CA LEU A 305 -0.47 13.13 6.42
C LEU A 305 0.08 13.75 7.70
N ALA A 306 -0.16 13.12 8.86
CA ALA A 306 0.35 13.59 10.13
C ALA A 306 1.89 13.59 10.21
N ALA A 307 2.54 12.61 9.60
CA ALA A 307 4.01 12.54 9.54
C ALA A 307 4.63 13.55 8.58
N GLY A 308 3.83 14.15 7.68
CA GLY A 308 4.29 15.19 6.76
C GLY A 308 4.16 16.60 7.32
N LEU A 309 3.40 16.78 8.40
CA LEU A 309 3.22 18.06 9.12
C LEU A 309 4.41 18.34 10.04
#